data_AF-A0A8J8DAD5-F1
#
_entry.id   AF-A0A8J8DAD5-F1
#
_cell.length_a   1.000
_cell.length_b   1.000
_cell.length_c   1.000
_cell.angle_alpha   90.00
_cell.angle_beta   90.00
_cell.angle_gamma   90.00
#
_symmetry.space_group_name_H-M   'P 1'
#
loop_
_entity.id
_entity.type
_entity.pdbx_description
1 polymer ?
#
loop_
_entity_poly.entity_id
_entity_poly.type
_entity_poly.pdbx_seq_one_letter_code
_entity_poly.pdbx_strand_id
1 'polypeptide(L)'
;EMHEPYLVNDNLSVLSEHLKTGNLDQGFATKWRIRYDTQAKYLVHKLSSLLHVLESHDIFDNSLIVVTSDHGQLLGEHGRIGHGNFLYDELLRVPLLIKYPSFMDVHTSNCIDDEWKWISLNSLKSLTVNIAMNKKGV
;
A
#
# COMPACT_ATOMS: atom_id res chain seq x y z
N GLU A 1 -4.43 0.78 -6.87
CA GLU A 1 -2.99 1.10 -6.85
C GLU A 1 -2.80 2.56 -7.24
N MET A 2 -1.79 3.25 -6.70
CA MET A 2 -1.38 4.59 -7.13
C MET A 2 -0.53 4.50 -8.40
N HIS A 3 -0.98 3.71 -9.37
CA HIS A 3 -0.29 3.65 -10.65
C HIS A 3 -0.51 5.01 -11.30
N GLU A 4 0.60 5.65 -11.66
CA GLU A 4 0.61 6.81 -12.56
C GLU A 4 0.17 8.16 -11.96
N PRO A 5 1.04 8.84 -11.19
CA PRO A 5 1.00 10.31 -11.14
C PRO A 5 1.36 10.97 -12.49
N TYR A 6 1.51 10.17 -13.57
CA TYR A 6 1.71 10.65 -14.92
C TYR A 6 0.39 11.20 -15.47
N LEU A 7 0.42 12.37 -16.07
CA LEU A 7 -0.67 12.83 -16.93
C LEU A 7 -0.38 12.36 -18.37
N VAL A 8 -1.43 12.19 -19.17
CA VAL A 8 -1.33 11.90 -20.62
C VAL A 8 -0.37 12.85 -21.36
N ASN A 9 -0.17 14.06 -20.82
CA ASN A 9 0.71 15.09 -21.38
C ASN A 9 2.11 15.15 -20.73
N ASP A 10 2.46 14.22 -19.84
CA ASP A 10 3.81 14.22 -19.27
C ASP A 10 4.83 13.74 -20.30
N ASN A 11 5.97 14.41 -20.32
CA ASN A 11 7.03 14.08 -21.24
C ASN A 11 7.75 12.79 -20.80
N LEU A 12 7.34 11.65 -21.34
CA LEU A 12 7.93 10.33 -21.04
C LEU A 12 9.42 10.23 -21.38
N SER A 13 9.95 11.11 -22.25
CA SER A 13 11.39 11.15 -22.53
C SER A 13 12.20 11.56 -21.29
N VAL A 14 11.65 12.46 -20.48
CA VAL A 14 12.23 12.88 -19.18
C VAL A 14 12.32 11.66 -18.28
N LEU A 15 11.26 10.86 -18.18
CA LEU A 15 11.26 9.63 -17.37
C LEU A 15 12.34 8.64 -17.84
N SER A 16 12.47 8.44 -19.15
CA SER A 16 13.47 7.54 -19.74
C SER A 16 14.91 8.01 -19.46
N GLU A 17 15.16 9.31 -19.53
CA GLU A 17 16.48 9.90 -19.29
C GLU A 17 16.85 9.84 -17.80
N HIS A 18 15.88 10.05 -16.92
CA HIS A 18 16.05 9.90 -15.47
C HIS A 18 16.41 8.46 -15.09
N LEU A 19 15.70 7.47 -15.65
CA LEU A 19 15.98 6.06 -15.40
C LEU A 19 17.41 5.66 -15.80
N LYS A 20 17.97 6.30 -16.83
CA LYS A 20 19.33 6.01 -17.33
C LYS A 20 20.43 6.73 -16.57
N THR A 21 20.17 7.97 -16.15
CA THR A 21 21.22 8.86 -15.63
C THR A 21 21.21 9.00 -14.11
N GLY A 22 20.08 8.75 -13.44
CA GLY A 22 19.91 9.00 -12.01
C GLY A 22 19.92 10.49 -11.63
N ASN A 23 19.92 11.39 -12.61
CA ASN A 23 19.85 12.83 -12.39
C ASN A 23 18.38 13.26 -12.43
N LEU A 24 17.80 13.48 -11.25
CA LEU A 24 16.42 13.92 -11.11
C LEU A 24 16.27 15.42 -10.94
N ASP A 25 15.53 16.04 -11.85
CA ASP A 25 15.08 17.42 -11.70
C ASP A 25 14.18 17.57 -10.48
N GLN A 26 14.54 18.49 -9.59
CA GLN A 26 13.83 18.69 -8.32
C GLN A 26 12.43 19.27 -8.52
N GLY A 27 12.22 20.06 -9.58
CA GLY A 27 10.90 20.56 -9.95
C GLY A 27 9.96 19.41 -10.34
N PHE A 28 10.48 18.46 -11.12
CA PHE A 28 9.77 17.24 -11.49
C PHE A 28 9.44 16.37 -10.27
N ALA A 29 10.41 16.12 -9.38
CA ALA A 29 10.19 15.38 -8.13
C ALA A 29 9.10 16.01 -7.25
N THR A 30 9.11 17.34 -7.12
CA THR A 30 8.10 18.09 -6.35
C THR A 30 6.71 17.92 -6.95
N LYS A 31 6.57 18.05 -8.28
CA LYS A 31 5.31 17.85 -8.99
C LYS A 31 4.77 16.43 -8.77
N TRP A 32 5.65 15.44 -8.78
CA TRP A 32 5.32 14.05 -8.49
C TRP A 32 4.81 13.82 -7.09
N ARG A 33 5.48 14.36 -6.08
CA ARG A 33 5.05 14.26 -4.68
C ARG A 33 3.64 14.80 -4.48
N ILE A 34 3.34 15.98 -5.05
CA ILE A 34 2.00 16.60 -4.97
C ILE A 34 0.94 15.69 -5.62
N ARG A 35 1.23 15.15 -6.80
CA ARG A 35 0.27 14.29 -7.51
C ARG A 35 0.08 12.95 -6.80
N TYR A 36 1.16 12.36 -6.29
CA TYR A 36 1.09 11.12 -5.52
C TYR A 36 0.22 11.31 -4.27
N ASP A 37 0.43 12.39 -3.50
CA ASP A 37 -0.41 12.73 -2.34
C ASP A 37 -1.88 12.92 -2.72
N THR A 38 -2.14 13.56 -3.86
CA THR A 38 -3.52 13.74 -4.37
C THR A 38 -4.18 12.41 -4.69
N GLN A 39 -3.47 11.52 -5.39
CA GLN A 39 -3.97 10.18 -5.71
C GLN A 39 -4.14 9.36 -4.43
N ALA A 40 -3.19 9.44 -3.48
CA ALA A 40 -3.23 8.81 -2.16
C ALA A 40 -4.54 9.12 -1.44
N LYS A 41 -4.87 10.41 -1.32
CA LYS A 41 -6.11 10.88 -0.72
C LYS A 41 -7.34 10.40 -1.47
N TYR A 42 -7.31 10.40 -2.81
CA TYR A 42 -8.42 9.90 -3.61
C TYR A 42 -8.70 8.41 -3.35
N LEU A 43 -7.69 7.54 -3.32
CA LEU A 43 -7.90 6.12 -3.02
C LEU A 43 -8.40 5.93 -1.59
N VAL A 44 -7.87 6.67 -0.62
CA VAL A 44 -8.35 6.62 0.77
C VAL A 44 -9.84 6.96 0.83
N HIS A 45 -10.29 7.99 0.11
CA HIS A 45 -11.71 8.30 0.01
C HIS A 45 -12.53 7.16 -0.63
N LYS A 46 -12.02 6.53 -1.71
CA LYS A 46 -12.70 5.40 -2.35
C LYS A 46 -12.75 4.15 -1.48
N LEU A 47 -11.68 3.87 -0.75
CA LEU A 47 -11.63 2.81 0.24
C LEU A 47 -12.68 3.07 1.33
N SER A 48 -12.73 4.29 1.87
CA SER A 48 -13.75 4.67 2.84
C SER A 48 -15.17 4.43 2.29
N SER A 49 -15.46 4.84 1.05
CA SER A 49 -16.76 4.55 0.42
C SER A 49 -17.05 3.06 0.31
N LEU A 50 -16.06 2.22 -0.03
CA LEU A 50 -16.23 0.77 -0.08
C LEU A 50 -16.54 0.19 1.31
N LEU A 51 -15.84 0.64 2.35
CA LEU A 51 -16.09 0.19 3.72
C LEU A 51 -17.50 0.57 4.19
N HIS A 52 -17.98 1.77 3.87
CA HIS A 52 -19.36 2.19 4.18
C HIS A 52 -20.40 1.30 3.49
N VAL A 53 -20.12 0.77 2.28
CA VAL A 53 -21.01 -0.20 1.63
C VAL A 53 -21.04 -1.52 2.42
N LEU A 54 -19.89 -2.00 2.90
CA LEU A 54 -19.86 -3.21 3.73
C LEU A 54 -20.63 -3.02 5.04
N GLU A 55 -20.54 -1.83 5.64
CA GLU A 55 -21.28 -1.46 6.85
C GLU A 55 -22.79 -1.38 6.57
N SER A 56 -23.22 -0.71 5.49
CA SER A 56 -24.65 -0.57 5.15
C SER A 56 -25.34 -1.89 4.80
N HIS A 57 -24.55 -2.94 4.54
CA HIS A 57 -25.03 -4.29 4.25
C HIS A 57 -24.82 -5.26 5.43
N ASP A 58 -24.45 -4.78 6.62
CA ASP A 58 -24.21 -5.58 7.83
C ASP A 58 -23.17 -6.71 7.65
N ILE A 59 -22.26 -6.57 6.69
CA ILE A 59 -21.21 -7.57 6.39
C ILE A 59 -19.82 -7.14 6.84
N PHE A 60 -19.61 -5.87 7.20
CA PHE A 60 -18.33 -5.35 7.65
C PHE A 60 -17.77 -6.12 8.86
N ASP A 61 -18.59 -6.31 9.90
CA ASP A 61 -18.18 -6.98 11.14
C ASP A 61 -17.78 -8.44 10.91
N ASN A 62 -18.46 -9.15 10.02
CA ASN A 62 -18.20 -10.56 9.73
C ASN A 62 -17.11 -10.77 8.64
N SER A 63 -16.52 -9.69 8.13
CA SER A 63 -15.51 -9.74 7.06
C SER A 63 -14.09 -9.67 7.60
N LEU A 64 -13.20 -10.45 6.99
CA LEU A 64 -11.76 -10.23 7.03
C LEU A 64 -11.43 -9.17 5.98
N ILE A 65 -10.86 -8.05 6.40
CA ILE A 65 -10.46 -6.97 5.50
C ILE A 65 -8.96 -6.78 5.62
N VAL A 66 -8.25 -6.95 4.51
CA VAL A 66 -6.80 -6.72 4.40
C VAL A 66 -6.57 -5.61 3.40
N VAL A 67 -5.97 -4.52 3.85
CA VAL A 67 -5.57 -3.38 3.01
C VAL A 67 -4.05 -3.33 3.00
N THR A 68 -3.46 -3.45 1.82
CA THR A 68 -2.01 -3.41 1.63
C THR A 68 -1.66 -2.82 0.27
N SER A 69 -0.37 -2.60 0.03
CA SER A 69 0.21 -2.40 -1.29
C SER A 69 1.01 -3.63 -1.70
N ASP A 70 1.24 -3.82 -2.99
CA ASP A 70 2.13 -4.81 -3.57
C ASP A 70 3.60 -4.35 -3.56
N HIS A 71 3.82 -3.05 -3.78
CA HIS A 71 5.09 -2.36 -3.56
C HIS A 71 4.88 -0.90 -3.13
N GLY A 72 5.97 -0.23 -2.76
CA GLY A 72 6.03 1.20 -2.51
C GLY A 72 6.41 2.02 -3.75
N GLN A 73 6.86 3.26 -3.57
CA GLN A 73 7.09 4.20 -4.67
C GLN A 73 8.23 5.17 -4.34
N LEU A 74 9.20 5.34 -5.25
CA LEU A 74 10.16 6.45 -5.16
C LEU A 74 9.52 7.73 -5.69
N LEU A 75 9.71 8.81 -4.93
CA LEU A 75 9.18 10.16 -5.17
C LEU A 75 10.28 11.22 -5.20
N GLY A 76 11.55 10.79 -5.32
CA GLY A 76 12.72 11.64 -5.42
C GLY A 76 13.93 11.14 -4.64
N GLU A 77 13.73 10.11 -3.82
CA GLU A 77 14.76 9.48 -3.01
C GLU A 77 15.82 8.85 -3.93
N HIS A 78 17.08 8.95 -3.50
CA HIS A 78 18.24 8.47 -4.27
C HIS A 78 18.35 9.07 -5.69
N GLY A 79 17.76 10.24 -5.95
CA GLY A 79 17.72 10.85 -7.27
C GLY A 79 16.82 10.09 -8.25
N ARG A 80 15.83 9.35 -7.73
CA ARG A 80 14.98 8.45 -8.52
C ARG A 80 13.50 8.62 -8.19
N ILE A 81 12.68 8.15 -9.11
CA ILE A 81 11.22 8.17 -9.09
C ILE A 81 10.73 6.90 -9.76
N GLY A 82 9.52 6.48 -9.43
CA GLY A 82 8.97 5.24 -9.96
C GLY A 82 9.17 4.06 -9.00
N HIS A 83 8.83 2.88 -9.49
CA HIS A 83 9.11 1.59 -8.88
C HIS A 83 9.88 0.78 -9.93
N GLY A 84 11.21 0.90 -9.90
CA GLY A 84 12.12 0.20 -10.82
C GLY A 84 12.65 -1.09 -10.23
N ASN A 85 13.79 -1.56 -10.72
CA ASN A 85 14.46 -2.78 -10.23
C ASN A 85 15.34 -2.52 -8.99
N PHE A 86 14.85 -1.71 -8.04
CA PHE A 86 15.60 -1.31 -6.85
C PHE A 86 14.99 -1.92 -5.58
N LEU A 87 15.84 -2.08 -4.55
CA LEU A 87 15.47 -2.68 -3.25
C LEU A 87 15.60 -1.66 -2.11
N TYR A 88 15.03 -0.47 -2.30
CA TYR A 88 15.01 0.58 -1.29
C TYR A 88 13.80 0.43 -0.36
N ASP A 89 13.92 0.94 0.87
CA ASP A 89 12.86 0.88 1.88
C ASP A 89 11.56 1.52 1.39
N GLU A 90 11.63 2.62 0.63
CA GLU A 90 10.48 3.31 0.03
C GLU A 90 9.73 2.44 -0.98
N LEU A 91 10.35 1.38 -1.50
CA LEU A 91 9.74 0.39 -2.39
C LEU A 91 9.32 -0.89 -1.66
N LEU A 92 10.05 -1.28 -0.62
CA LEU A 92 9.83 -2.55 0.08
C LEU A 92 8.84 -2.43 1.25
N ARG A 93 8.78 -1.26 1.90
CA ARG A 93 7.93 -1.00 3.06
C ARG A 93 6.57 -0.53 2.59
N VAL A 94 5.58 -1.41 2.69
CA VAL A 94 4.20 -1.13 2.31
C VAL A 94 3.28 -1.01 3.52
N PRO A 95 2.18 -0.24 3.43
CA PRO A 95 1.15 -0.27 4.47
C PRO A 95 0.55 -1.67 4.56
N LEU A 96 0.24 -2.12 5.78
CA LEU A 96 -0.52 -3.34 6.03
C LEU A 96 -1.51 -3.08 7.16
N LEU A 97 -2.80 -3.07 6.83
CA LEU A 97 -3.90 -2.98 7.78
C LEU A 97 -4.73 -4.25 7.68
N ILE A 98 -4.98 -4.91 8.82
CA ILE A 98 -5.78 -6.13 8.91
C ILE A 98 -6.88 -5.90 9.92
N LYS A 99 -8.14 -5.99 9.49
CA LYS A 99 -9.32 -6.07 10.33
C LYS A 99 -9.83 -7.50 10.32
N TYR A 100 -9.83 -8.13 11.49
CA TYR A 100 -10.35 -9.48 11.66
C TYR A 100 -11.88 -9.47 11.79
N PRO A 101 -12.57 -10.56 11.43
CA PRO A 101 -14.00 -10.72 11.73
C PRO A 101 -14.26 -10.65 13.24
N SER A 102 -15.36 -10.04 13.66
CA SER A 102 -15.67 -9.78 15.08
C SER A 102 -15.90 -11.05 15.91
N PHE A 103 -16.15 -12.19 15.28
CA PHE A 103 -16.26 -13.49 15.96
C PHE A 103 -14.91 -14.13 16.30
N MET A 104 -13.80 -13.58 15.79
CA MET A 104 -12.46 -14.08 16.06
C MET A 104 -11.88 -13.36 17.27
N ASP A 105 -11.43 -14.14 18.25
CA ASP A 105 -10.64 -13.61 19.35
C ASP A 105 -9.20 -13.43 18.87
N VAL A 106 -8.72 -12.19 18.85
CA VAL A 106 -7.38 -11.83 18.38
C VAL A 106 -6.60 -11.25 19.54
N HIS A 107 -5.66 -12.04 20.06
CA HIS A 107 -4.73 -11.55 21.06
C HIS A 107 -3.64 -10.71 20.38
N THR A 108 -3.69 -9.41 20.62
CA THR A 108 -2.59 -8.51 20.27
C THR A 108 -1.64 -8.44 21.46
N SER A 109 -0.39 -8.84 21.28
CA SER A 109 0.66 -8.41 22.20
C SER A 109 1.05 -7.00 21.79
N ASN A 110 1.03 -6.06 22.73
CA ASN A 110 1.67 -4.76 22.54
C ASN A 110 3.16 -5.00 22.32
N CYS A 111 3.59 -5.08 21.07
CA CYS A 111 5.00 -5.09 20.72
C CYS A 111 5.51 -3.66 20.88
N ILE A 112 5.94 -3.30 22.09
CA ILE A 112 6.75 -2.10 22.39
C ILE A 112 8.16 -2.57 22.73
N ASP A 113 8.68 -3.52 21.95
CA ASP A 113 10.12 -3.82 21.99
C ASP A 113 10.70 -3.13 20.75
N ASP A 114 11.76 -2.34 20.93
CA ASP A 114 12.46 -1.57 19.90
C ASP A 114 13.06 -2.43 18.75
N GLU A 115 12.76 -3.73 18.72
CA GLU A 115 13.10 -4.64 17.64
C GLU A 115 12.00 -4.67 16.57
N TRP A 116 12.31 -4.04 15.43
CA TRP A 116 11.49 -4.08 14.23
C TRP A 116 11.28 -5.53 13.77
N LYS A 117 10.07 -6.06 13.93
CA LYS A 117 9.65 -7.34 13.34
C LYS A 117 9.07 -7.11 11.95
N TRP A 118 9.78 -7.57 10.92
CA TRP A 118 9.32 -7.52 9.54
C TRP A 118 8.30 -8.63 9.25
N ILE A 119 7.22 -8.28 8.57
CA ILE A 119 6.22 -9.24 8.07
C ILE A 119 6.29 -9.23 6.54
N SER A 120 6.40 -10.42 5.94
CA SER A 120 6.35 -10.56 4.49
C SER A 120 4.90 -10.66 4.01
N LEU A 121 4.57 -9.98 2.89
CA LEU A 121 3.26 -10.13 2.24
C LEU A 121 2.96 -11.58 1.82
N ASN A 122 3.98 -12.41 1.61
CA ASN A 122 3.80 -13.84 1.32
C ASN A 122 3.05 -14.58 2.44
N SER A 123 3.13 -14.08 3.68
CA SER A 123 2.42 -14.65 4.83
C SER A 123 0.90 -14.42 4.77
N LEU A 124 0.42 -13.44 3.98
CA LEU A 124 -1.01 -13.09 3.91
C LEU A 124 -1.85 -14.20 3.28
N LYS A 125 -1.29 -14.99 2.35
CA LYS A 125 -2.01 -16.11 1.72
C LYS A 125 -2.44 -17.14 2.77
N SER A 126 -1.48 -17.61 3.56
CA SER A 126 -1.74 -18.61 4.60
C SER A 126 -2.72 -18.07 5.65
N LEU A 127 -2.55 -16.80 6.06
CA LEU A 127 -3.49 -16.13 6.97
C LEU A 127 -4.93 -16.14 6.42
N THR A 128 -5.11 -15.68 5.18
CA THR A 128 -6.42 -15.53 4.55
C THR A 128 -7.11 -16.89 4.39
N VAL A 129 -6.38 -17.91 3.93
CA VAL A 129 -6.90 -19.27 3.76
C VAL A 129 -7.32 -19.86 5.11
N ASN A 130 -6.48 -19.73 6.14
CA ASN A 130 -6.80 -20.25 7.47
C ASN A 130 -8.08 -19.64 8.03
N ILE A 131 -8.24 -18.31 7.92
CA ILE A 131 -9.44 -17.62 8.42
C ILE A 131 -10.68 -18.02 7.62
N ALA A 132 -10.57 -18.11 6.29
CA ALA A 132 -11.69 -18.51 5.44
C ALA A 132 -12.15 -19.96 5.70
N MET A 133 -11.21 -20.88 5.96
CA MET A 133 -11.51 -22.30 6.19
C MET A 133 -11.94 -22.61 7.63
N ASN A 134 -11.47 -21.85 8.62
CA ASN A 134 -11.84 -22.02 10.03
C ASN A 134 -13.22 -21.44 10.38
N LYS A 135 -13.98 -20.94 9.40
CA LYS A 135 -15.37 -20.47 9.57
C LYS A 135 -16.36 -21.57 10.00
N LYS A 136 -15.91 -22.84 10.13
CA LYS A 136 -16.70 -24.01 10.55
C LYS A 136 -16.33 -24.54 11.95
N GLY A 137 -15.61 -23.78 12.77
CA GLY A 137 -15.05 -24.26 14.06
C GLY A 137 -15.59 -23.60 15.33
N VAL A 138 -16.84 -23.16 15.36
CA VAL A 138 -17.60 -22.83 16.58
C VAL A 138 -18.87 -23.68 16.61
#